data_AF-A0A2A5T6Y3-F1
#
_entry.id   AF-A0A2A5T6Y3-F1
#
_cell.length_a   1.000
_cell.length_b   1.000
_cell.length_c   1.000
_cell.angle_alpha   90.00
_cell.angle_beta   90.00
_cell.angle_gamma   90.00
#
_symmetry.space_group_name_H-M   'P 1'
#
loop_
_entity.id
_entity.type
_entity.pdbx_description
1 polymer ?
#
loop_
_entity_poly.entity_id
_entity_poly.type
_entity_poly.pdbx_seq_one_letter_code
_entity_poly.pdbx_strand_id
1 'polypeptide(L)' 'MIIYATGLKVYGEGERKTRKHGKEKRRIWRKLYLAVDVSTHAFISAEISLVFMGDNEVLSTLLNPL' A
#
# COMPACT_ATOMS: atom_id res chain seq x y z
N MET A 1 -11.79 4.90 -14.86
CA MET A 1 -10.94 4.34 -13.79
C MET A 1 -10.65 5.44 -12.78
N ILE A 2 -10.74 5.13 -11.48
CA ILE A 2 -10.30 6.04 -10.43
C ILE A 2 -9.14 5.40 -9.68
N ILE A 3 -8.11 6.20 -9.39
CA ILE A 3 -6.96 5.79 -8.59
C ILE A 3 -7.04 6.51 -7.24
N TYR A 4 -6.94 5.75 -6.16
CA TYR A 4 -6.86 6.29 -4.80
C TYR A 4 -5.57 5.84 -4.13
N ALA A 5 -4.89 6.76 -3.45
CA ALA A 5 -3.74 6.46 -2.60
C ALA A 5 -4.16 6.51 -1.13
N THR A 6 -3.81 5.48 -0.36
CA THR A 6 -4.04 5.43 1.09
C THR A 6 -2.78 5.01 1.84
N GLY A 7 -2.66 5.44 3.10
CA GLY A 7 -1.56 5.05 3.97
C GLY A 7 -1.80 3.67 4.58
N LEU A 8 -0.91 2.71 4.30
CA LEU A 8 -0.90 1.39 4.88
C LEU A 8 0.14 1.30 6.00
N LYS A 9 -0.27 0.86 7.17
CA LYS A 9 0.63 0.55 8.28
C LYS A 9 0.98 -0.94 8.25
N VAL A 10 2.23 -1.26 7.97
CA VAL A 10 2.71 -2.65 7.86
C VAL A 10 3.23 -3.11 9.22
N TYR A 11 2.70 -4.23 9.71
CA TYR A 11 3.14 -4.90 10.93
C TYR A 11 3.92 -6.17 10.57
N GLY A 12 5.12 -6.35 11.12
CA GLY A 12 5.89 -7.60 10.94
C GLY A 12 5.42 -8.74 11.85
N GLU A 13 5.82 -9.97 11.53
CA GLU A 13 5.46 -11.23 12.23
C GLU A 13 5.74 -11.23 13.75
N GLY A 14 6.58 -10.30 14.25
CA GLY A 14 6.87 -10.15 15.67
C GLY A 14 6.01 -9.15 16.42
N GLU A 15 5.38 -8.16 15.77
CA GLU A 15 4.86 -6.98 16.46
C GLU A 15 3.70 -7.27 17.44
N ARG A 16 2.90 -8.31 17.15
CA ARG A 16 1.84 -8.78 18.06
C ARG A 16 2.41 -9.48 19.30
N LYS A 17 3.57 -10.16 19.18
CA LYS A 17 4.30 -10.81 20.29
C LYS A 17 5.18 -9.82 21.07
N THR A 18 5.79 -8.86 20.39
CA THR A 18 6.73 -7.88 20.96
C THR A 18 6.08 -6.94 21.97
N ARG A 19 4.77 -6.67 21.86
CA ARG A 19 4.03 -5.83 22.84
C ARG A 19 4.15 -6.30 24.28
N LYS A 20 4.44 -7.59 24.55
CA LYS A 20 4.56 -8.09 25.91
C LYS A 20 5.99 -8.11 26.46
N HIS A 21 7.04 -8.38 25.67
CA HIS A 21 8.35 -8.79 26.22
C HIS A 21 9.61 -8.33 25.43
N GLY A 22 9.58 -7.32 24.56
CA GLY A 22 10.83 -6.91 23.86
C GLY A 22 10.80 -5.56 23.15
N LYS A 23 11.99 -5.07 22.74
CA LYS A 23 12.19 -3.82 21.98
C LYS A 23 11.31 -3.79 20.72
N GLU A 24 10.48 -2.75 20.62
CA GLU A 24 9.60 -2.50 19.47
C GLU A 24 10.44 -2.32 18.19
N LYS A 25 10.21 -3.15 17.18
CA LYS A 25 10.74 -2.88 15.83
C LYS A 25 10.04 -1.63 15.29
N ARG A 26 10.80 -0.75 14.62
CA ARG A 26 10.29 0.53 14.11
C ARG A 26 9.18 0.27 13.09
N ARG A 27 8.01 0.84 13.33
CA ARG A 27 6.84 0.77 12.43
C ARG A 27 7.17 1.43 11.10
N ILE A 28 6.76 0.81 10.01
CA ILE A 28 6.94 1.34 8.65
C ILE A 28 5.56 1.61 8.05
N TRP A 29 5.37 2.83 7.57
CA TRP A 29 4.25 3.19 6.72
C TRP A 29 4.61 2.94 5.26
N ARG A 30 3.62 2.58 4.45
CA ARG A 30 3.68 2.43 2.99
C ARG A 30 2.49 3.16 2.39
N LYS A 31 2.58 3.56 1.13
CA LYS A 31 1.40 4.00 0.36
C LYS A 31 0.86 2.81 -0.41
N LEU A 32 -0.46 2.65 -0.42
CA LEU A 32 -1.18 1.68 -1.23
C LEU A 32 -2.00 2.45 -2.26
N TYR A 33 -1.76 2.17 -3.53
CA TYR A 33 -2.51 2.72 -4.65
C TYR A 33 -3.48 1.65 -5.14
N LEU A 34 -4.73 2.06 -5.31
CA LEU A 34 -5.86 1.21 -5.67
C LEU A 34 -6.50 1.78 -6.93
N ALA A 35 -6.49 1.03 -8.03
CA ALA A 35 -7.18 1.35 -9.26
C ALA A 35 -8.52 0.60 -9.33
N VAL A 36 -9.61 1.34 -9.46
CA VAL A 36 -10.98 0.81 -9.48
C VAL A 36 -11.67 1.21 -10.78
N ASP A 37 -12.36 0.26 -11.40
CA ASP A 37 -13.24 0.53 -12.52
C ASP A 37 -14.55 1.15 -12.02
N VAL A 38 -14.94 2.29 -12.60
CA VAL A 38 -16.13 3.02 -12.12
C VAL A 38 -17.43 2.38 -12.60
N SER A 39 -17.40 1.68 -13.73
CA SER A 39 -18.60 1.10 -14.32
C SER A 39 -19.00 -0.22 -13.66
N THR A 40 -18.02 -1.02 -13.28
CA THR A 40 -18.21 -2.35 -12.68
C THR A 40 -17.97 -2.35 -11.17
N HIS A 41 -17.38 -1.28 -10.62
CA HIS A 41 -16.86 -1.22 -9.25
C HIS A 41 -15.82 -2.31 -8.93
N ALA A 42 -15.23 -2.93 -9.95
CA ALA A 42 -14.22 -3.95 -9.80
C ALA A 42 -12.84 -3.34 -9.53
N PHE A 43 -12.04 -4.08 -8.77
CA PHE A 43 -10.65 -3.74 -8.55
C PHE A 43 -9.79 -4.16 -9.74
N ILE A 44 -9.06 -3.22 -10.35
CA ILE A 44 -8.25 -3.49 -11.54
C ILE A 44 -6.78 -3.73 -11.18
N SER A 45 -6.21 -2.94 -10.26
CA SER A 45 -4.78 -3.01 -9.93
C SER A 45 -4.43 -2.42 -8.56
N ALA A 46 -3.54 -3.09 -7.82
CA ALA A 46 -2.99 -2.66 -6.54
C ALA A 46 -1.49 -2.51 -6.63
N GLU A 47 -0.96 -1.41 -6.12
CA GLU A 47 0.49 -1.27 -5.95
C GLU A 47 0.85 -0.66 -4.59
N ILE A 48 1.90 -1.18 -3.97
CA ILE A 48 2.40 -0.70 -2.68
C ILE A 48 3.77 -0.04 -2.91
N SER A 49 3.91 1.21 -2.48
CA SER A 49 5.16 1.96 -2.57
C SER A 49 5.65 2.46 -1.21
N LEU A 50 6.89 2.97 -1.19
CA LEU A 50 7.44 3.70 -0.05
C LEU A 50 6.76 5.06 0.10
N VAL A 51 6.63 5.55 1.33
CA VAL A 51 5.91 6.81 1.62
C VAL A 51 6.51 8.02 0.90
N PHE A 52 7.80 7.98 0.56
CA PHE A 52 8.50 9.05 -0.12
C PHE A 52 8.52 8.92 -1.65
N MET A 53 8.03 7.81 -2.22
CA MET A 53 7.90 7.70 -3.67
C MET A 53 6.76 8.60 -4.17
N GLY A 54 7.02 9.27 -5.29
CA GLY A 54 6.07 10.14 -5.96
C GLY A 54 5.06 9.34 -6.76
N ASP A 55 3.85 9.88 -6.92
CA ASP A 55 2.74 9.16 -7.56
C ASP A 55 3.04 8.79 -9.03
N ASN A 56 3.85 9.61 -9.71
CA ASN A 56 4.28 9.37 -11.10
C ASN A 56 5.08 8.07 -11.28
N GLU A 57 5.78 7.60 -10.24
CA GLU A 57 6.61 6.39 -10.30
C GLU A 57 5.76 5.10 -10.27
N VAL A 58 4.53 5.19 -9.77
CA VAL A 58 3.59 4.07 -9.57
C VAL A 58 2.54 4.04 -10.69
N LEU A 59 2.31 5.18 -11.34
CA LEU A 59 1.22 5.37 -12.29
C LEU A 59 1.27 4.40 -13.50
N SER A 60 2.47 4.07 -14.00
CA SER A 60 2.62 3.16 -15.14
C SER A 60 2.12 1.75 -14.86
N THR A 61 2.38 1.22 -13.67
CA THR A 61 1.98 -0.14 -13.28
C THR A 61 0.48 -0.24 -13.03
N LEU A 62 -0.14 0.85 -12.56
CA LEU A 62 -1.59 0.92 -12.35
C LEU A 62 -2.37 1.02 -13.67
N LEU A 63 -1.79 1.66 -14.70
CA LEU A 63 -2.40 1.79 -16.03
C LEU A 63 -2.26 0.53 -16.88
N ASN A 64 -1.14 -0.18 -16.75
CA ASN A 64 -0.85 -1.41 -17.49
C ASN A 64 -0.61 -2.57 -16.50
N PRO A 65 -1.67 -3.10 -15.86
CA PRO A 65 -1.55 -4.27 -15.00
C PRO A 65 -1.08 -5.49 -15.81
N LEU A 66 -0.26 -6.34 -15.19
CA LEU A 66 0.28 -7.59 -15.78
C LEU A 66 -0.81 -8.59 -16.14
#